data_AF-A0A2S2QMY2-F1
#
_entry.id   AF-A0A2S2QMY2-F1
#
_cell.length_a   1.000
_cell.length_b   1.000
_cell.length_c   1.000
_cell.angle_alpha   90.00
_cell.angle_beta   90.00
_cell.angle_gamma   90.00
#
_symmetry.space_group_name_H-M   'P 1'
#
loop_
_entity.id
_entity.type
_entity.pdbx_description
1 polymer ?
#
loop_
_entity_poly.entity_id
_entity_poly.type
_entity_poly.pdbx_seq_one_letter_code
_entity_poly.pdbx_strand_id
1 'polypeptide(L)'
;LAGLLESLVGSRDAISASKEELDFLSNLLQSKELHALFKVYNSIVDRVHDDRRCSPVLSSSMQITLDVMEVLLPRISLSDTSRQLFQLLQNPHIQVYAL
;
A
#
# COMPACT_ATOMS: atom_id res chain seq x y z
N LEU A 1 12.66 -16.21 -3.58
CA LEU A 1 13.97 -15.93 -4.21
C LEU A 1 14.87 -17.16 -4.33
N ALA A 2 14.96 -18.04 -3.32
CA ALA A 2 15.78 -19.27 -3.41
C ALA A 2 15.48 -20.14 -4.65
N GLY A 3 14.21 -20.42 -4.95
CA GLY A 3 13.84 -21.16 -6.18
C GLY A 3 14.18 -20.43 -7.49
N LEU A 4 14.28 -19.09 -7.47
CA LEU A 4 14.68 -18.28 -8.62
C LEU A 4 16.20 -18.38 -8.85
N LEU A 5 16.98 -18.42 -7.77
CA LEU A 5 18.41 -18.72 -7.81
C LEU A 5 18.67 -20.14 -8.31
N GLU A 6 17.93 -21.13 -7.82
CA GLU A 6 18.01 -22.52 -8.29
C GLU A 6 17.67 -22.62 -9.79
N SER A 7 16.63 -21.93 -10.24
CA SER A 7 16.27 -21.86 -11.65
C SER A 7 17.36 -21.19 -12.49
N LEU A 8 17.98 -20.11 -12.00
CA LEU A 8 19.08 -19.42 -12.68
C LEU A 8 20.31 -20.33 -12.82
N VAL A 9 20.66 -21.06 -11.77
CA VAL A 9 21.80 -22.01 -11.78
C VAL A 9 21.50 -23.19 -12.70
N GLY A 10 20.28 -23.74 -12.64
CA GLY A 10 19.88 -24.89 -13.46
C GLY A 10 19.71 -24.58 -14.96
N SER A 11 19.51 -23.31 -15.34
CA SER A 11 19.34 -22.88 -16.73
C SER A 11 20.57 -22.16 -17.29
N ARG A 12 21.69 -22.13 -16.54
CA ARG A 12 22.92 -21.40 -16.90
C ARG A 12 23.47 -21.75 -18.27
N ASP A 13 23.38 -23.02 -18.67
CA ASP A 13 23.87 -23.52 -19.96
C ASP A 13 22.85 -23.33 -21.10
N ALA A 14 21.60 -23.03 -20.77
CA ALA A 14 20.51 -22.82 -21.73
C ALA A 14 20.27 -21.34 -22.05
N ILE A 15 20.73 -20.44 -21.18
CA ILE A 15 20.56 -18.99 -21.34
C ILE A 15 21.78 -18.44 -22.09
N SER A 16 21.54 -17.83 -23.25
CA SER A 16 22.55 -17.03 -23.97
C SER A 16 22.75 -15.69 -23.27
N ALA A 17 23.33 -15.70 -22.07
CA ALA A 17 23.73 -14.53 -21.31
C ALA A 17 25.23 -14.56 -21.07
N SER A 18 25.84 -13.38 -20.93
CA SER A 18 27.24 -13.28 -20.55
C SER A 18 27.45 -13.80 -19.12
N LYS A 19 28.67 -14.27 -18.84
CA LYS A 19 29.05 -14.69 -17.49
C LYS A 19 28.86 -13.57 -16.46
N GLU A 20 29.15 -12.33 -16.84
CA GLU A 20 29.01 -11.16 -15.98
C GLU A 20 27.55 -10.89 -15.59
N GLU A 21 26.62 -11.01 -16.53
CA GLU A 21 25.18 -10.85 -16.26
C GLU A 21 24.66 -11.94 -15.31
N LEU A 22 25.12 -13.18 -15.50
CA LEU A 22 24.74 -14.31 -14.65
C LEU A 22 25.32 -14.19 -13.24
N ASP A 23 26.57 -13.75 -13.11
CA ASP A 23 27.21 -13.54 -11.81
C ASP A 23 26.59 -12.33 -11.09
N PHE A 24 26.24 -11.26 -11.82
CA PHE A 24 25.47 -10.14 -11.26
C PHE A 24 24.12 -10.60 -10.69
N LEU A 25 23.33 -11.35 -11.48
CA LEU A 25 22.03 -11.86 -11.04
C LEU A 25 22.16 -12.82 -9.85
N SER A 26 23.17 -13.68 -9.84
CA SER A 26 23.43 -14.60 -8.73
C SER A 26 23.76 -13.83 -7.45
N ASN A 27 24.62 -12.81 -7.54
CA ASN A 27 24.96 -11.94 -6.40
C ASN A 27 23.74 -11.15 -5.90
N LEU A 28 22.94 -10.61 -6.82
CA LEU A 28 21.72 -9.89 -6.49
C LEU A 28 20.70 -10.80 -5.79
N LEU A 29 20.48 -12.01 -6.31
CA LEU A 29 19.57 -13.00 -5.73
C LEU A 29 20.07 -13.61 -4.42
N GLN A 30 21.34 -13.40 -4.05
CA GLN A 30 21.90 -13.79 -2.75
C GLN A 30 21.95 -12.63 -1.73
N SER A 31 21.63 -11.39 -2.15
CA SER A 31 21.60 -10.22 -1.26
C SER A 31 20.60 -10.40 -0.12
N LYS A 32 21.07 -10.21 1.11
CA LYS A 32 20.23 -10.31 2.31
C LYS A 32 19.18 -9.20 2.34
N GLU A 33 19.54 -8.02 1.86
CA GLU A 33 18.68 -6.85 1.76
C GLU A 33 17.52 -7.12 0.79
N LEU A 34 17.80 -7.71 -0.38
CA LEU A 34 16.78 -8.07 -1.35
C LEU A 34 15.82 -9.14 -0.79
N HIS A 35 16.36 -10.15 -0.10
CA HIS A 35 15.53 -11.17 0.56
C HIS A 35 14.63 -10.59 1.63
N ALA A 36 15.13 -9.64 2.44
CA ALA A 36 14.33 -8.96 3.44
C ALA A 36 13.20 -8.13 2.78
N LEU A 37 13.51 -7.37 1.73
CA LEU A 37 12.54 -6.59 0.99
C LEU A 37 11.46 -7.48 0.35
N PHE A 38 11.86 -8.56 -0.30
CA PHE A 38 10.95 -9.50 -0.96
C PHE A 38 10.03 -10.20 0.04
N LYS A 39 10.54 -10.53 1.24
CA LYS A 39 9.74 -11.12 2.32
C LYS A 39 8.65 -10.14 2.81
N VAL A 40 9.00 -8.87 2.99
CA VAL A 40 8.04 -7.83 3.38
C VAL A 40 7.01 -7.61 2.26
N TYR A 41 7.46 -7.52 1.01
CA TYR A 41 6.59 -7.38 -0.16
C TYR A 41 5.55 -8.51 -0.23
N ASN A 42 5.98 -9.77 -0.19
CA ASN A 42 5.06 -10.90 -0.24
C ASN A 42 4.08 -10.90 0.95
N SER A 43 4.57 -10.59 2.15
CA SER A 43 3.70 -10.48 3.33
C SER A 43 2.61 -9.40 3.19
N ILE A 44 2.86 -8.34 2.42
CA ILE A 44 1.87 -7.29 2.15
C ILE A 44 0.92 -7.76 1.04
N VAL A 45 1.46 -8.29 -0.06
CA VAL A 45 0.70 -8.78 -1.21
C VAL A 45 -0.28 -9.87 -0.83
N ASP A 46 0.14 -10.84 -0.01
CA ASP A 46 -0.74 -11.91 0.48
C ASP A 46 -1.92 -11.36 1.29
N ARG A 47 -1.68 -10.33 2.12
CA ARG A 47 -2.75 -9.66 2.89
C ARG A 47 -3.69 -8.87 1.99
N VAL A 48 -3.17 -8.21 0.96
CA VAL A 48 -3.96 -7.41 0.02
C VAL A 48 -4.82 -8.31 -0.89
N HIS A 49 -4.31 -9.48 -1.31
CA HIS A 49 -5.06 -10.41 -2.15
C HIS A 49 -6.20 -11.13 -1.43
N ASP A 50 -6.04 -11.39 -0.13
CA ASP A 50 -7.08 -12.01 0.69
C ASP A 50 -8.21 -11.02 1.02
N ASP A 51 -7.90 -9.71 1.04
CA ASP A 51 -8.83 -8.66 1.41
C ASP A 51 -9.67 -8.10 0.25
N ARG A 52 -10.35 -8.99 -0.48
CA ARG A 52 -11.39 -8.58 -1.46
C ARG A 52 -12.56 -7.80 -0.82
N ARG A 53 -12.60 -7.66 0.51
CA ARG A 53 -13.65 -6.96 1.27
C ARG A 53 -13.33 -5.51 1.57
N CYS A 54 -12.06 -5.08 1.52
CA CYS A 54 -11.65 -3.69 1.73
C CYS A 54 -11.38 -2.93 0.42
N SER A 55 -12.29 -3.06 -0.55
CA SER A 55 -12.27 -2.15 -1.70
C SER A 55 -12.76 -0.77 -1.27
N PRO A 56 -12.09 0.33 -1.68
CA PRO A 56 -12.55 1.67 -1.33
C PRO A 56 -13.96 1.88 -1.92
N VAL A 57 -14.89 2.27 -1.06
CA VAL A 57 -16.26 2.63 -1.50
C VAL A 57 -16.20 3.89 -2.39
N LEU A 58 -15.31 4.83 -2.05
CA LEU A 58 -15.09 6.08 -2.76
C LEU A 58 -13.59 6.42 -2.73
N SER A 59 -13.07 6.94 -3.85
CA SER A 59 -11.70 7.46 -3.94
C SER A 59 -11.61 8.95 -3.56
N SER A 60 -12.74 9.58 -3.23
CA SER A 60 -12.86 11.02 -2.96
C SER A 60 -13.33 11.33 -1.54
N SER A 61 -13.11 10.41 -0.59
CA SER A 61 -13.58 10.52 0.79
C SER A 61 -13.11 11.80 1.50
N MET A 62 -11.90 12.28 1.20
CA MET A 62 -11.39 13.56 1.70
C MET A 62 -12.22 14.75 1.19
N GLN A 63 -12.48 14.83 -0.12
CA GLN A 63 -13.28 15.92 -0.70
C GLN A 63 -14.71 15.90 -0.14
N ILE A 64 -15.31 14.72 -0.05
CA ILE A 64 -16.66 14.57 0.52
C ILE A 64 -16.71 15.05 1.97
N THR A 65 -15.66 14.79 2.75
CA THR A 65 -15.57 15.28 4.14
C THR A 65 -15.58 16.80 4.19
N LEU A 66 -14.85 17.47 3.27
CA LEU A 66 -14.86 18.94 3.17
C LEU A 66 -16.23 19.46 2.76
N ASP A 67 -16.87 18.87 1.75
CA ASP A 67 -18.20 19.26 1.28
C ASP A 67 -19.24 19.12 2.42
N VAL A 68 -19.17 18.05 3.21
CA VAL A 68 -20.02 17.85 4.39
C VAL A 68 -19.79 18.94 5.44
N MET A 69 -18.53 19.30 5.69
CA MET A 69 -18.19 20.37 6.62
C MET A 69 -18.74 21.73 6.16
N GLU A 70 -18.68 22.05 4.87
CA GLU A 70 -19.28 23.27 4.31
C GLU A 70 -20.80 23.32 4.54
N VAL A 71 -21.48 22.18 4.39
CA VAL A 71 -22.93 22.07 4.66
C VAL A 71 -23.26 22.20 6.15
N LEU A 72 -22.38 21.70 7.03
CA LEU A 72 -22.56 21.76 8.48
C LEU A 72 -22.25 23.13 9.07
N LEU A 73 -21.30 23.88 8.51
CA LEU A 73 -20.83 25.17 9.01
C LEU A 73 -21.97 26.16 9.35
N PRO A 74 -22.97 26.41 8.49
CA PRO A 74 -24.06 27.33 8.83
C PRO A 74 -25.03 26.77 9.88
N ARG A 75 -24.92 25.49 10.25
CA ARG A 75 -25.84 24.79 11.17
C ARG A 75 -25.24 24.55 12.55
N ILE A 76 -23.97 24.85 12.78
CA ILE A 76 -23.28 24.55 14.06
C ILE A 76 -23.86 25.30 15.27
N SER A 77 -24.49 26.46 15.05
CA SER A 77 -25.16 27.23 16.11
C SER A 77 -26.59 26.76 16.37
N LEU A 78 -27.17 25.97 15.46
CA LEU A 78 -28.57 25.54 15.49
C LEU A 78 -28.76 24.15 16.08
N SER A 79 -27.70 23.34 16.15
CA SER A 79 -27.75 21.97 16.66
C SER A 79 -26.41 21.60 17.31
N ASP A 80 -26.48 21.01 18.50
CA ASP A 80 -25.29 20.47 19.16
C ASP A 80 -24.71 19.29 18.38
N THR A 81 -25.56 18.51 17.71
CA THR A 81 -25.13 17.38 16.88
C THR A 81 -24.32 17.85 15.67
N SER A 82 -24.76 18.90 14.97
CA SER A 82 -24.00 19.44 13.82
C SER A 82 -22.66 20.03 14.27
N ARG A 83 -22.63 20.70 15.44
CA ARG A 83 -21.41 21.22 16.05
C ARG A 83 -20.43 20.10 16.39
N GLN A 84 -20.89 19.06 17.06
CA GLN A 84 -20.06 17.90 17.45
C GLN A 84 -19.54 17.16 16.23
N LEU A 85 -20.37 16.95 15.21
CA LEU A 85 -19.96 16.31 13.96
C LEU A 85 -18.92 17.16 13.22
N PHE A 86 -19.13 18.47 13.11
CA PHE A 86 -18.17 19.37 12.49
C PHE A 86 -16.80 19.35 13.20
N GLN A 87 -16.80 19.36 14.53
CA GLN A 87 -15.56 19.23 15.33
C GLN A 87 -14.88 17.85 15.16
N LEU A 88 -15.67 16.77 15.05
CA LEU A 88 -15.14 15.44 14.81
C LEU A 88 -14.45 15.32 13.45
N LEU A 89 -15.04 15.91 12.40
CA LEU A 89 -14.47 15.92 11.06
C LEU A 89 -13.21 16.81 10.94
N GLN A 90 -13.00 17.73 11.89
CA GLN A 90 -11.75 18.48 12.04
C GLN A 90 -10.62 17.69 12.70
N ASN A 91 -10.90 16.51 13.27
CA ASN A 91 -9.89 15.72 13.92
C ASN A 91 -8.87 15.19 12.88
N PRO A 92 -7.57 15.46 13.06
CA PRO A 92 -6.55 15.06 12.10
C PRO A 92 -6.50 13.55 11.89
N HIS A 93 -6.82 12.75 12.91
CA HIS A 93 -6.89 11.30 12.76
C HIS A 93 -8.00 10.90 11.79
N ILE A 94 -9.17 11.55 11.86
CA ILE A 94 -10.28 11.28 10.94
C ILE A 94 -9.94 11.73 9.52
N GLN A 95 -9.31 12.89 9.37
CA GLN A 95 -8.91 13.42 8.06
C GLN A 95 -7.85 12.53 7.37
N VAL A 96 -6.91 11.96 8.13
CA VAL A 96 -5.88 11.05 7.60
C VAL A 96 -6.48 9.71 7.15
N TYR A 97 -7.51 9.20 7.84
CA TYR A 97 -8.23 7.99 7.42
C TYR A 97 -9.20 8.22 6.25
N ALA A 98 -9.45 9.46 5.84
CA ALA A 98 -10.29 9.81 4.69
C ALA A 98 -9.50 9.95 3.38
N LEU A 99 -8.18 9.71 3.39
CA LEU A 99 -7.31 9.56 2.21
C LEU A 99 -7.33 8.10 1.72
#